data_AF-A0A968UBG4-F1
#
_entry.id   AF-A0A968UBG4-F1
#
_cell.length_a   1.000
_cell.length_b   1.000
_cell.length_c   1.000
_cell.angle_alpha   90.00
_cell.angle_beta   90.00
_cell.angle_gamma   90.00
#
_symmetry.space_group_name_H-M   'P 1'
#
loop_
_entity.id
_entity.type
_entity.pdbx_description
1 polymer ?
#
loop_
_entity_poly.entity_id
_entity_poly.type
_entity_poly.pdbx_seq_one_letter_code
_entity_poly.pdbx_strand_id
1 'polypeptide(L)' 'MEIEQLKTYRKDILAIAERYHAPNIRVFGSVVRGEATQSSDVDFLIDVAPEQTLLT' A
#
# COMPACT_ATOMS: atom_id res chain seq x y z
N MET A 1 11.76 -2.41 5.02
CA MET A 1 10.81 -2.55 6.17
C MET A 1 10.24 -3.97 6.15
N GLU A 2 10.03 -4.59 7.32
CA GLU A 2 9.41 -5.93 7.42
C GLU A 2 7.88 -5.89 7.45
N ILE A 3 7.23 -6.98 7.05
CA ILE A 3 5.76 -7.08 6.98
C ILE A 3 5.08 -6.86 8.36
N GLU A 4 5.70 -7.33 9.45
CA GLU A 4 5.15 -7.13 10.79
C GLU A 4 5.20 -5.67 11.24
N GLN A 5 6.24 -4.93 10.84
CA GLN A 5 6.33 -3.50 11.09
C GLN A 5 5.24 -2.75 10.29
N LEU A 6 5.03 -3.13 9.03
CA LEU A 6 3.99 -2.55 8.17
C LEU A 6 2.58 -2.74 8.72
N LYS A 7 2.31 -3.86 9.41
CA LYS A 7 1.01 -4.11 10.06
C LYS A 7 0.67 -3.08 11.15
N THR A 8 1.67 -2.46 11.78
CA THR A 8 1.42 -1.43 12.80
C THR A 8 0.78 -0.17 12.21
N TYR A 9 1.08 0.15 10.94
CA TYR A 9 0.51 1.26 10.17
C TYR A 9 -0.80 0.90 9.46
N ARG A 10 -1.32 -0.32 9.61
CA ARG A 10 -2.49 -0.81 8.85
C ARG A 10 -3.68 0.14 8.93
N LYS A 11 -3.97 0.71 10.10
CA LYS A 11 -5.10 1.63 10.29
C LYS A 11 -4.91 2.91 9.48
N ASP A 12 -3.72 3.49 9.53
CA ASP A 12 -3.40 4.74 8.82
C ASP A 12 -3.41 4.52 7.32
N ILE A 13 -2.84 3.41 6.84
CA ILE A 13 -2.84 3.03 5.42
C ILE A 13 -4.27 2.90 4.90
N LEU A 14 -5.15 2.23 5.65
CA LEU A 14 -6.56 2.08 5.26
C LEU A 14 -7.31 3.42 5.24
N ALA A 15 -7.07 4.28 6.23
CA ALA A 15 -7.68 5.61 6.29
C ALA A 15 -7.22 6.51 5.11
N ILE A 16 -5.94 6.41 4.72
CA ILE A 16 -5.40 7.08 3.54
C ILE A 16 -6.05 6.51 2.27
N ALA A 17 -6.08 5.18 2.13
CA ALA A 17 -6.68 4.53 0.97
C ALA A 17 -8.16 4.92 0.78
N GLU A 18 -8.93 5.00 1.87
CA GLU A 18 -10.32 5.48 1.85
C GLU A 18 -10.41 6.95 1.38
N ARG A 19 -9.56 7.83 1.90
CA ARG A 19 -9.52 9.24 1.51
C ARG A 19 -9.24 9.45 0.02
N TYR A 20 -8.42 8.60 -0.58
CA TYR A 20 -8.00 8.70 -1.98
C TYR A 20 -8.76 7.76 -2.92
N HIS A 21 -9.92 7.24 -2.49
CA HIS A 21 -10.75 6.34 -3.28
C HIS A 21 -9.96 5.15 -3.85
N ALA A 22 -9.07 4.56 -3.05
CA ALA A 22 -8.21 3.44 -3.41
C ALA A 22 -8.69 2.14 -2.74
N PRO A 23 -9.82 1.56 -3.19
CA PRO A 23 -10.38 0.37 -2.58
C PRO A 23 -9.48 -0.85 -2.76
N ASN A 24 -9.76 -1.88 -1.95
CA ASN A 24 -9.12 -3.18 -2.04
C ASN A 24 -7.58 -3.16 -1.96
N ILE A 25 -7.01 -2.21 -1.20
CA ILE A 25 -5.56 -2.09 -1.04
C ILE A 25 -4.91 -3.39 -0.52
N ARG A 26 -3.81 -3.81 -1.15
CA ARG A 26 -2.99 -4.98 -0.81
C ARG A 26 -1.51 -4.65 -0.91
N VAL A 27 -0.70 -5.33 -0.10
CA VAL A 27 0.77 -5.22 -0.16
C VAL A 27 1.28 -6.26 -1.15
N PHE A 28 2.23 -5.88 -2.00
CA PHE A 28 2.91 -6.77 -2.93
C PHE A 28 4.43 -6.53 -2.88
N GLY A 29 5.20 -7.27 -3.67
CA GLY A 29 6.63 -7.02 -3.84
C GLY A 29 7.52 -7.59 -2.74
N SER A 30 8.69 -6.98 -2.60
CA SER A 30 9.81 -7.49 -1.79
C SER A 30 9.46 -7.67 -0.31
N VAL A 31 8.56 -6.83 0.24
CA VAL A 31 8.11 -6.89 1.64
C VAL A 31 7.41 -8.21 1.95
N VAL A 32 6.54 -8.69 1.06
CA VAL A 32 5.80 -9.94 1.25
C VAL A 32 6.70 -11.16 1.02
N ARG A 33 7.72 -11.03 0.17
CA ARG A 33 8.70 -12.10 -0.11
C ARG A 33 9.82 -12.21 0.92
N GLY A 34 9.93 -11.24 1.84
CA GLY A 34 11.04 -11.19 2.81
C GLY A 34 12.37 -10.73 2.19
N GLU A 35 12.32 -10.11 1.02
CA GLU A 35 13.50 -9.62 0.26
C GLU A 35 13.73 -8.12 0.42
N ALA A 36 12.87 -7.42 1.16
CA ALA A 36 12.97 -5.98 1.36
C ALA A 36 14.22 -5.61 2.18
N THR A 37 15.00 -4.65 1.68
CA THR A 37 16.14 -4.07 2.40
C THR A 37 15.72 -2.81 3.16
N GLN A 38 16.67 -2.13 3.82
CA GLN A 38 16.42 -0.84 4.46
C GLN A 38 16.09 0.27 3.45
N SER A 39 16.56 0.15 2.21
CA SER A 39 16.29 1.11 1.14
C SER A 39 15.12 0.70 0.24
N SER A 40 14.44 -0.41 0.55
CA SER A 40 13.26 -0.84 -0.22
C SER A 40 12.02 -0.07 0.17
N ASP A 41 11.28 0.35 -0.85
CA ASP A 41 9.93 0.91 -0.71
C ASP A 41 8.89 -0.19 -0.40
N VAL A 42 7.64 0.23 -0.20
CA VAL A 42 6.48 -0.66 -0.06
C VAL A 42 5.58 -0.52 -1.28
N ASP A 43 5.39 -1.62 -2.00
CA ASP A 43 4.52 -1.65 -3.15
C ASP A 43 3.08 -2.01 -2.75
N PHE A 44 2.13 -1.23 -3.25
CA PHE A 44 0.70 -1.48 -3.05
C PHE A 44 -0.01 -1.74 -4.39
N LEU A 45 -0.94 -2.67 -4.35
CA LEU A 45 -1.96 -2.85 -5.39
C LEU A 45 -3.29 -2.35 -4.86
N ILE A 46 -4.03 -1.65 -5.71
CA ILE A 46 -5.37 -1.14 -5.42
C ILE A 46 -6.28 -1.46 -6.60
N ASP A 47 -7.59 -1.52 -6.36
CA ASP A 47 -8.55 -1.40 -7.45
C ASP A 47 -8.69 0.08 -7.82
N VAL A 48 -8.82 0.36 -9.12
CA VAL A 48 -9.00 1.73 -9.60
C VAL A 48 -10.48 2.11 -9.49
N ALA A 49 -10.78 3.13 -8.68
CA ALA A 49 -12.12 3.67 -8.60
C ALA A 49 -12.39 4.72 -9.70
N PRO A 50 -13.65 4.91 -10.16
CA PRO A 50 -14.00 5.90 -11.18
C PRO A 50 -13.55 7.34 -10.87
N GLU A 51 -13.41 7.67 -9.59
CA GLU A 51 -12.98 8.98 -9.08
C GLU A 51 -11.46 9.17 -9.15
N GLN A 52 -10.70 8.09 -9.39
CA GLN A 52 -9.25 8.14 -9.49
C GLN A 52 -8.81 8.46 -10.92
N THR A 53 -7.87 9.39 -11.01
CA THR A 53 -7.32 9.92 -12.26
C THR A 53 -5.82 10.07 -12.11
N LEU A 54 -5.07 9.80 -13.19
CA LEU A 54 -3.60 9.82 -13.16
C LEU A 54 -3.02 11.19 -13.51
N LEU A 55 -3.77 12.02 -14.25
CA LEU A 55 -3.21 13.18 -14.95
C LEU A 55 -4.00 14.48 -14.77
N THR A 56 -5.13 14.46 -14.08
CA THR A 56 -6.04 15.63 -14.01
C THR A 56 -6.04 16.27 -12.64
#